data_AF-A0A6I8S6F7-F1
#
_entry.id   AF-A0A6I8S6F7-F1
#
_cell.length_a   1.000
_cell.length_b   1.000
_cell.length_c   1.000
_cell.angle_alpha   90.00
_cell.angle_beta   90.00
_cell.angle_gamma   90.00
#
_symmetry.space_group_name_H-M   'P 1'
#
loop_
_entity.id
_entity.type
_entity.pdbx_description
1 polymer ?
#
loop_
_entity_poly.entity_id
_entity_poly.type
_entity_poly.pdbx_seq_one_letter_code
_entity_poly.pdbx_strand_id
1 'polypeptide(L)'
;MAESSGSLETVTEHERILQEIESTDTACLGPTLRSVYDDQPNAHQRFMEKLDARIRNHDREIEKMCNFHHQGFVEAINELLKVRADAEKLKVQVTDTNRRLQDAGKEVIAKTEESIRCRIQQRNIATVIDKLQLCLPALEMYSKLKEQISGKSFYQCCQFTQKDTWFSDIIHCGPYTWSGEVQWSVYPPSANVSRILCVALTL
;
A
#
# COMPACT_ATOMS: atom_id res chain seq x y z
N MET A 1 -66.67 8.93 -68.05
CA MET A 1 -65.39 9.37 -67.46
C MET A 1 -65.58 9.86 -66.01
N ALA A 2 -66.39 9.17 -65.18
CA ALA A 2 -66.65 9.58 -63.78
C ALA A 2 -66.20 8.53 -62.74
N GLU A 3 -65.68 7.37 -63.16
CA GLU A 3 -65.29 6.29 -62.24
C GLU A 3 -63.86 6.42 -61.71
N SER A 4 -63.01 7.27 -62.31
CA SER A 4 -61.61 7.43 -61.88
C SER A 4 -61.45 8.30 -60.62
N SER A 5 -62.35 9.25 -60.37
CA SER A 5 -62.27 10.16 -59.21
C SER A 5 -62.67 9.49 -57.89
N GLY A 6 -63.72 8.67 -57.87
CA GLY A 6 -64.17 7.97 -56.66
C GLY A 6 -63.21 6.86 -56.17
N SER A 7 -62.40 6.29 -57.07
CA SER A 7 -61.38 5.29 -56.69
C SER A 7 -60.20 5.89 -55.92
N LEU A 8 -59.88 7.18 -56.15
CA LEU A 8 -58.77 7.86 -55.49
C LEU A 8 -59.15 8.35 -54.09
N GLU A 9 -60.39 8.84 -53.94
CA GLU A 9 -60.95 9.29 -52.65
C GLU A 9 -61.06 8.13 -51.65
N THR A 10 -61.59 6.98 -52.08
CA THR A 10 -61.67 5.76 -51.26
C THR A 10 -60.28 5.21 -50.90
N VAL A 11 -59.30 5.37 -51.80
CA VAL A 11 -57.92 4.97 -51.51
C VAL A 11 -57.30 5.80 -50.40
N THR A 12 -57.53 7.12 -50.40
CA THR A 12 -57.05 8.04 -49.36
C THR A 12 -57.79 7.88 -48.02
N GLU A 13 -59.06 7.51 -48.06
CA GLU A 13 -59.85 7.22 -46.87
C GLU A 13 -59.37 5.94 -46.17
N HIS A 14 -59.08 4.88 -46.92
CA HIS A 14 -58.53 3.64 -46.35
C HIS A 14 -57.17 3.88 -45.67
N GLU A 15 -56.32 4.74 -46.23
CA GLU A 15 -55.03 5.12 -45.60
C GLU A 15 -55.25 5.91 -44.29
N ARG A 16 -56.20 6.84 -44.29
CA ARG A 16 -56.56 7.59 -43.08
C ARG A 16 -57.10 6.67 -41.98
N ILE A 17 -57.96 5.71 -42.34
CA ILE A 17 -58.51 4.71 -41.41
C ILE A 17 -57.40 3.82 -40.85
N LEU A 18 -56.45 3.38 -41.68
CA LEU A 18 -55.31 2.59 -41.22
C LEU A 18 -54.42 3.37 -40.25
N GLN A 19 -54.18 4.66 -40.49
CA GLN A 19 -53.45 5.52 -39.55
C GLN A 19 -54.20 5.73 -38.23
N GLU A 20 -55.53 5.83 -38.29
CA GLU A 20 -56.39 5.93 -37.10
C GLU A 20 -56.34 4.64 -36.26
N ILE A 21 -56.33 3.47 -36.92
CA ILE A 21 -56.17 2.16 -36.27
C ILE A 21 -54.77 2.03 -35.65
N GLU A 22 -53.73 2.55 -36.29
CA GLU A 22 -52.35 2.53 -35.76
C GLU A 22 -52.14 3.49 -34.57
N SER A 23 -52.96 4.52 -34.43
CA SER A 23 -52.76 5.61 -33.45
C SER A 23 -53.77 5.61 -32.29
N THR A 24 -54.87 4.85 -32.38
CA THR A 24 -55.98 4.88 -31.41
C THR A 24 -56.01 3.63 -30.53
N ASP A 25 -56.40 3.78 -29.26
CA ASP A 25 -56.64 2.66 -28.35
C ASP A 25 -57.82 1.80 -28.83
N THR A 26 -57.73 0.47 -28.63
CA THR A 26 -58.61 -0.55 -29.25
C THR A 26 -60.11 -0.33 -28.98
N ALA A 27 -60.43 0.45 -27.94
CA ALA A 27 -61.79 0.77 -27.50
C ALA A 27 -62.60 1.67 -28.46
N CYS A 28 -61.98 2.38 -29.41
CA CYS A 28 -62.66 3.33 -30.29
C CYS A 28 -62.75 2.90 -31.76
N LEU A 29 -62.39 1.64 -32.09
CA LEU A 29 -62.38 1.15 -33.47
C LEU A 29 -63.77 0.88 -34.04
N GLY A 30 -64.81 0.78 -33.21
CA GLY A 30 -66.17 0.40 -33.62
C GLY A 30 -66.82 1.34 -34.67
N PRO A 31 -66.82 2.67 -34.47
CA PRO A 31 -67.31 3.62 -35.47
C PRO A 31 -66.47 3.65 -36.75
N THR A 32 -65.14 3.60 -36.60
CA THR A 32 -64.17 3.62 -37.71
C THR A 32 -64.23 2.36 -38.58
N LEU A 33 -64.58 1.21 -37.99
CA LEU A 33 -64.83 -0.01 -38.75
C LEU A 33 -66.20 0.02 -39.44
N ARG A 34 -67.22 0.63 -38.85
CA ARG A 34 -68.56 0.71 -39.46
C ARG A 34 -68.54 1.48 -40.78
N SER A 35 -67.76 2.57 -40.89
CA SER A 35 -67.60 3.32 -42.14
C SER A 35 -66.97 2.51 -43.28
N VAL A 36 -66.13 1.51 -42.99
CA VAL A 36 -65.53 0.62 -44.00
C VAL A 36 -66.57 -0.32 -44.64
N TYR A 37 -67.63 -0.67 -43.90
CA TYR A 37 -68.64 -1.63 -44.33
C TYR A 37 -69.87 -0.96 -44.98
N ASP A 38 -70.09 0.34 -44.76
CA ASP A 38 -71.36 0.99 -45.13
C ASP A 38 -71.44 1.45 -46.61
N ASP A 39 -70.32 1.60 -47.34
CA ASP A 39 -70.36 2.41 -48.57
C ASP A 39 -70.47 1.69 -49.93
N GLN A 40 -69.97 0.46 -50.16
CA GLN A 40 -70.16 -0.24 -51.45
C GLN A 40 -70.03 -1.77 -51.37
N PRO A 41 -70.69 -2.55 -52.26
CA PRO A 41 -70.39 -3.97 -52.42
C PRO A 41 -68.91 -4.14 -52.80
N ASN A 42 -68.15 -4.87 -51.98
CA ASN A 42 -66.70 -5.13 -52.08
C ASN A 42 -65.74 -4.04 -51.51
N ALA A 43 -66.23 -2.98 -50.86
CA ALA A 43 -65.37 -1.97 -50.22
C ALA A 43 -64.52 -2.56 -49.08
N HIS A 44 -65.15 -3.36 -48.21
CA HIS A 44 -64.47 -4.06 -47.12
C HIS A 44 -63.36 -4.99 -47.61
N GLN A 45 -63.54 -5.68 -48.74
CA GLN A 45 -62.54 -6.60 -49.27
C GLN A 45 -61.28 -5.87 -49.74
N ARG A 46 -61.44 -4.72 -50.39
CA ARG A 46 -60.32 -3.83 -50.77
C ARG A 46 -59.62 -3.23 -49.55
N PHE A 47 -60.35 -2.95 -48.47
CA PHE A 47 -59.76 -2.51 -47.21
C PHE A 47 -58.94 -3.63 -46.55
N MET A 48 -59.47 -4.85 -46.49
CA MET A 48 -58.74 -6.02 -45.96
C MET A 48 -57.47 -6.31 -46.75
N GLU A 49 -57.51 -6.23 -48.09
CA GLU A 49 -56.31 -6.38 -48.94
C GLU A 49 -55.23 -5.34 -48.63
N LYS A 50 -55.63 -4.10 -48.36
CA LYS A 50 -54.71 -3.03 -47.95
C LYS A 50 -54.18 -3.21 -46.53
N LEU A 51 -55.04 -3.62 -45.60
CA LEU A 51 -54.64 -3.95 -44.23
C LEU A 51 -53.62 -5.09 -44.23
N ASP A 52 -53.86 -6.15 -44.99
CA ASP A 52 -52.92 -7.26 -45.17
C ASP A 52 -51.60 -6.80 -45.80
N ALA A 53 -51.64 -5.87 -46.76
CA ALA A 53 -50.44 -5.29 -47.34
C ALA A 53 -49.65 -4.46 -46.30
N ARG A 54 -50.35 -3.72 -45.44
CA ARG A 54 -49.76 -2.93 -44.35
C ARG A 54 -49.13 -3.82 -43.28
N ILE A 55 -49.81 -4.89 -42.86
CA ILE A 55 -49.29 -5.89 -41.92
C ILE A 55 -48.01 -6.52 -42.49
N ARG A 56 -48.05 -7.00 -43.74
CA ARG A 56 -46.85 -7.56 -44.40
C ARG A 56 -45.71 -6.54 -44.54
N ASN A 57 -46.02 -5.25 -44.69
CA ASN A 57 -44.98 -4.22 -44.73
C ASN A 57 -44.33 -4.04 -43.35
N HIS A 58 -45.12 -3.94 -42.29
CA HIS A 58 -44.63 -3.86 -40.91
C HIS A 58 -43.79 -5.09 -40.53
N ASP A 59 -44.25 -6.30 -40.88
CA ASP A 59 -43.48 -7.52 -40.64
C ASP A 59 -42.10 -7.48 -41.30
N ARG A 60 -42.01 -6.98 -42.54
CA ARG A 60 -40.73 -6.80 -43.25
C ARG A 60 -39.85 -5.74 -42.61
N GLU A 61 -40.43 -4.65 -42.12
CA GLU A 61 -39.68 -3.59 -41.42
C GLU A 61 -39.15 -4.09 -40.07
N ILE A 62 -39.94 -4.86 -39.32
CA ILE A 62 -39.53 -5.53 -38.09
C ILE A 62 -38.39 -6.50 -38.39
N GLU A 63 -38.52 -7.36 -39.40
CA GLU A 63 -37.48 -8.32 -39.78
C GLU A 63 -36.19 -7.60 -40.18
N LYS A 64 -36.27 -6.52 -40.97
CA LYS A 64 -35.12 -5.70 -41.35
C LYS A 64 -34.45 -5.05 -40.13
N MET A 65 -35.22 -4.51 -39.20
CA MET A 65 -34.71 -3.90 -37.98
C MET A 65 -34.03 -4.93 -37.08
N CYS A 66 -34.64 -6.09 -36.90
CA CYS A 66 -34.07 -7.21 -36.16
C CYS A 66 -32.76 -7.69 -36.80
N ASN A 67 -32.74 -7.90 -38.11
CA ASN A 67 -31.53 -8.33 -38.82
C ASN A 67 -30.40 -7.30 -38.75
N PHE A 68 -30.72 -6.00 -38.79
CA PHE A 68 -29.72 -4.94 -38.68
C PHE A 68 -29.06 -4.89 -37.29
N HIS A 69 -29.83 -5.08 -36.23
CA HIS A 69 -29.33 -4.95 -34.85
C HIS A 69 -28.88 -6.27 -34.22
N HIS A 70 -29.25 -7.43 -34.76
CA HIS A 70 -28.89 -8.72 -34.16
C HIS A 70 -27.37 -8.91 -34.08
N GLN A 71 -26.66 -8.56 -35.14
CA GLN A 71 -25.19 -8.67 -35.17
C GLN A 71 -24.53 -7.75 -34.13
N GLY A 72 -24.96 -6.49 -34.03
CA GLY A 72 -24.43 -5.56 -33.03
C GLY A 72 -24.71 -5.99 -31.59
N PHE A 73 -25.87 -6.62 -31.33
CA PHE A 73 -26.18 -7.19 -30.02
C PHE A 73 -25.25 -8.37 -29.67
N VAL A 74 -25.01 -9.27 -30.62
CA VAL A 74 -24.10 -10.40 -30.43
C VAL A 74 -22.66 -9.92 -30.19
N GLU A 75 -22.21 -8.92 -30.93
CA GLU A 75 -20.89 -8.29 -30.74
C GLU A 75 -20.76 -7.65 -29.36
N ALA A 76 -21.77 -6.91 -28.92
CA ALA A 76 -21.78 -6.30 -27.59
C ALA A 76 -21.71 -7.34 -26.46
N ILE A 77 -22.43 -8.47 -26.59
CA ILE A 77 -22.35 -9.57 -25.62
C ILE A 77 -20.95 -10.19 -25.62
N ASN A 78 -20.37 -10.46 -26.79
CA ASN A 78 -19.04 -11.06 -26.89
C ASN A 78 -17.97 -10.16 -26.28
N GLU A 79 -18.03 -8.84 -26.52
CA GLU A 79 -17.11 -7.89 -25.90
C GLU A 79 -17.29 -7.83 -24.37
N LEU A 80 -18.53 -7.86 -23.87
CA LEU A 80 -18.78 -7.95 -22.42
C LEU A 80 -18.22 -9.23 -21.80
N LEU A 81 -18.35 -10.37 -22.48
CA LEU A 81 -17.77 -11.64 -22.01
C LEU A 81 -16.24 -11.59 -21.97
N LYS A 82 -15.62 -10.96 -22.98
CA LYS A 82 -14.18 -10.75 -23.04
C LYS A 82 -13.70 -9.84 -21.91
N VAL A 83 -14.35 -8.70 -21.69
CA VAL A 83 -14.05 -7.77 -20.59
C VAL A 83 -14.17 -8.48 -19.23
N ARG A 84 -15.18 -9.33 -19.05
CA ARG A 84 -15.32 -10.14 -17.83
C ARG A 84 -14.13 -11.09 -17.62
N ALA A 85 -13.69 -11.78 -18.68
CA ALA A 85 -12.54 -12.68 -18.61
C ALA A 85 -11.25 -11.93 -18.28
N ASP A 86 -11.03 -10.77 -18.92
CA ASP A 86 -9.86 -9.92 -18.67
C ASP A 86 -9.85 -9.36 -17.24
N ALA A 87 -11.01 -8.94 -16.73
CA ALA A 87 -11.16 -8.46 -15.36
C ALA A 87 -10.83 -9.55 -14.32
N GLU A 88 -11.28 -10.79 -14.55
CA GLU A 88 -10.96 -11.91 -13.64
C GLU A 88 -9.45 -12.25 -13.70
N LYS A 89 -8.84 -12.24 -14.89
CA LYS A 89 -7.39 -12.42 -15.04
C LYS A 89 -6.61 -11.32 -14.32
N LEU A 90 -7.00 -10.06 -14.47
CA LEU A 90 -6.38 -8.93 -13.80
C LEU A 90 -6.48 -9.06 -12.29
N LYS A 91 -7.66 -9.44 -11.78
CA LYS A 91 -7.89 -9.67 -10.35
C LYS A 91 -6.94 -10.73 -9.81
N VAL A 92 -6.77 -11.86 -10.49
CA VAL A 92 -5.81 -12.91 -10.09
C VAL A 92 -4.37 -12.39 -10.09
N GLN A 93 -3.97 -11.62 -11.10
CA GLN A 93 -2.63 -11.04 -11.16
C GLN A 93 -2.38 -10.03 -10.04
N VAL A 94 -3.37 -9.20 -9.71
CA VAL A 94 -3.28 -8.21 -8.63
C VAL A 94 -3.17 -8.92 -7.28
N THR A 95 -3.98 -9.94 -7.01
CA THR A 95 -3.90 -10.67 -5.74
C THR A 95 -2.58 -11.42 -5.57
N ASP A 96 -2.09 -12.05 -6.63
CA ASP A 96 -0.81 -12.73 -6.65
C ASP A 96 0.37 -11.75 -6.47
N THR A 97 0.36 -10.62 -7.18
CA THR A 97 1.37 -9.57 -7.02
C THR A 97 1.35 -9.00 -5.61
N ASN A 98 0.18 -8.71 -5.06
CA ASN A 98 0.04 -8.24 -3.67
C ASN A 98 0.59 -9.27 -2.68
N ARG A 99 0.31 -10.56 -2.88
CA ARG A 99 0.87 -11.62 -2.02
C ARG A 99 2.39 -11.63 -2.08
N ARG A 100 2.98 -11.66 -3.28
CA ARG A 100 4.45 -11.67 -3.46
C ARG A 100 5.09 -10.43 -2.85
N LEU A 101 4.47 -9.27 -3.00
CA LEU A 101 4.94 -8.03 -2.41
C LEU A 101 4.91 -8.07 -0.88
N GLN A 102 3.84 -8.60 -0.28
CA GLN A 102 3.76 -8.77 1.17
C GLN A 102 4.80 -9.76 1.69
N ASP A 103 5.03 -10.86 0.98
CA ASP A 103 6.03 -11.87 1.36
C ASP A 103 7.46 -11.29 1.27
N ALA A 104 7.80 -10.59 0.18
CA ALA A 104 9.07 -9.87 0.06
C ALA A 104 9.20 -8.76 1.12
N GLY A 105 8.12 -8.04 1.40
CA GLY A 105 8.10 -7.00 2.44
C GLY A 105 8.40 -7.55 3.83
N LYS A 106 7.85 -8.73 4.19
CA LYS A 106 8.17 -9.42 5.45
C LYS A 106 9.65 -9.80 5.55
N GLU A 107 10.23 -10.31 4.48
CA GLU A 107 11.65 -10.67 4.44
C GLU A 107 12.54 -9.44 4.63
N VAL A 108 12.23 -8.34 3.94
CA VAL A 108 12.97 -7.07 4.07
C VAL A 108 12.88 -6.51 5.49
N ILE A 109 11.70 -6.56 6.11
CA ILE A 109 11.52 -6.14 7.51
C ILE A 109 12.40 -7.00 8.44
N ALA A 110 12.34 -8.32 8.30
CA ALA A 110 13.16 -9.24 9.10
C ALA A 110 14.67 -8.96 8.97
N LYS A 111 15.15 -8.72 7.74
CA LYS A 111 16.53 -8.35 7.47
C LYS A 111 16.91 -6.98 8.02
N THR A 112 15.98 -6.03 8.00
CA THR A 112 16.18 -4.70 8.58
C THR A 112 16.31 -4.78 10.10
N GLU A 113 15.46 -5.55 10.77
CA GLU A 113 15.56 -5.78 12.22
C GLU A 113 16.87 -6.47 12.61
N GLU A 114 17.31 -7.46 11.83
CA GLU A 114 18.61 -8.11 12.01
C GLU A 114 19.76 -7.11 11.88
N SER A 115 19.72 -6.24 10.87
CA SER A 115 20.71 -5.18 10.65
C SER A 115 20.74 -4.17 11.81
N ILE A 116 19.58 -3.76 12.33
CA ILE A 116 19.49 -2.88 13.50
C ILE A 116 20.13 -3.53 14.72
N ARG A 117 19.83 -4.80 15.01
CA ARG A 117 20.46 -5.53 16.12
C ARG A 117 21.97 -5.60 15.98
N CYS A 118 22.47 -5.90 14.78
CA CYS A 118 23.90 -5.92 14.50
C CYS A 118 24.57 -4.56 14.75
N ARG A 119 23.94 -3.45 14.32
CA ARG A 119 24.44 -2.09 14.57
C ARG A 119 24.52 -1.74 16.06
N ILE A 120 23.54 -2.17 16.85
CA ILE A 120 23.57 -1.97 18.31
C ILE A 120 24.74 -2.74 18.92
N GLN A 121 24.92 -4.00 18.52
CA GLN A 121 26.06 -4.81 18.98
C GLN A 121 27.41 -4.17 18.60
N GLN A 122 27.55 -3.69 17.37
CA GLN A 122 28.74 -2.98 16.92
C GLN A 122 29.03 -1.73 17.77
N ARG A 123 27.99 -0.95 18.11
CA ARG A 123 28.15 0.23 18.97
C ARG A 123 28.57 -0.15 20.39
N ASN A 124 28.01 -1.22 20.95
CA ASN A 124 28.40 -1.73 22.25
C ASN A 124 29.86 -2.20 22.24
N ILE A 125 30.27 -2.94 21.20
CA ILE A 125 31.65 -3.39 21.02
C ILE A 125 32.60 -2.20 20.92
N ALA A 126 32.30 -1.19 20.11
CA ALA A 126 33.11 0.03 20.01
C ALA A 126 33.25 0.72 21.38
N THR A 127 32.15 0.85 22.13
CA THR A 127 32.19 1.44 23.47
C THR A 127 33.08 0.63 24.42
N VAL A 128 33.01 -0.70 24.38
CA VAL A 128 33.87 -1.56 25.20
C VAL A 128 35.34 -1.42 24.79
N ILE A 129 35.63 -1.34 23.49
CA ILE A 129 37.00 -1.10 22.99
C ILE A 129 37.54 0.23 23.55
N ASP A 130 36.75 1.31 23.48
CA ASP A 130 37.16 2.61 24.01
C ASP A 130 37.44 2.54 25.52
N LYS A 131 36.63 1.79 26.28
CA LYS A 131 36.86 1.59 27.72
C LYS A 131 38.09 0.75 28.01
N LEU A 132 38.31 -0.33 27.27
CA LEU A 132 39.52 -1.15 27.41
C LEU A 132 40.78 -0.35 27.09
N GLN A 133 40.72 0.54 26.08
CA GLN A 133 41.83 1.44 25.74
C GLN A 133 42.20 2.38 26.89
N LEU A 134 41.22 2.88 27.65
CA LEU A 134 41.47 3.67 28.86
C LEU A 134 42.14 2.87 29.99
N CYS A 135 41.88 1.57 30.07
CA CYS A 135 42.46 0.71 31.11
C CYS A 135 43.91 0.27 30.81
N LEU A 136 44.34 0.31 29.54
CA LEU A 136 45.70 -0.13 29.15
C LEU A 136 46.82 0.65 29.87
N PRO A 137 46.83 2.00 29.89
CA PRO A 137 47.88 2.75 30.59
C PRO A 137 47.90 2.49 32.11
N ALA A 138 46.74 2.30 32.72
CA ALA A 138 46.63 2.00 34.15
C ALA A 138 47.27 0.64 34.48
N LEU A 139 47.05 -0.38 33.63
CA LEU A 139 47.65 -1.70 33.79
C LEU A 139 49.16 -1.69 33.54
N GLU A 140 49.62 -0.98 32.50
CA GLU A 140 51.06 -0.81 32.25
C GLU A 140 51.75 -0.12 33.43
N MET A 141 51.12 0.91 33.99
CA MET A 141 51.65 1.63 35.14
C MET A 141 51.69 0.76 36.40
N TYR A 142 50.62 -0.02 36.66
CA TYR A 142 50.60 -0.99 37.74
C TYR A 142 51.74 -2.02 37.62
N SER A 143 52.02 -2.50 36.40
CA SER A 143 53.13 -3.43 36.16
C SER A 143 54.48 -2.80 36.49
N LYS A 144 54.72 -1.55 36.05
CA LYS A 144 55.94 -0.79 36.35
C LYS A 144 56.12 -0.53 37.85
N LEU A 145 55.04 -0.16 38.55
CA LEU A 145 55.07 0.04 40.01
C LEU A 145 55.42 -1.26 40.73
N LYS A 146 54.84 -2.39 40.31
CA LYS A 146 55.14 -3.70 40.91
C LYS A 146 56.61 -4.09 40.74
N GLU A 147 57.20 -3.83 39.58
CA GLU A 147 58.63 -4.05 39.35
C GLU A 147 59.50 -3.17 40.26
N GLN A 148 59.18 -1.88 40.39
CA GLN A 148 59.92 -0.93 41.24
C GLN A 148 59.86 -1.30 42.73
N ILE A 149 58.71 -1.78 43.22
CA ILE A 149 58.56 -2.26 44.59
C ILE A 149 59.41 -3.52 44.82
N SER A 150 59.42 -4.46 43.86
CA SER A 150 60.24 -5.67 43.95
C SER A 150 61.75 -5.39 43.93
N GLY A 151 62.16 -4.30 43.27
CA GLY A 151 63.55 -3.81 43.22
C GLY A 151 64.04 -3.10 44.50
N LYS A 152 63.26 -3.06 45.58
CA LYS A 152 63.58 -2.42 46.89
C LYS A 152 63.93 -0.92 46.83
N SER A 153 63.64 -0.24 45.71
CA SER A 153 63.93 1.19 45.53
C SER A 153 62.72 2.04 45.96
N PHE A 154 62.41 2.02 47.25
CA PHE A 154 61.19 2.62 47.83
C PHE A 154 61.10 4.14 47.60
N TYR A 155 62.25 4.82 47.51
CA TYR A 155 62.33 6.26 47.25
C TYR A 155 61.90 6.63 45.82
N GLN A 156 62.30 5.83 44.83
CA GLN A 156 61.87 6.00 43.43
C GLN A 156 60.37 5.74 43.26
N CYS A 157 59.84 4.77 44.00
CA CYS A 157 58.41 4.44 43.97
C CYS A 157 57.53 5.60 44.47
N CYS A 158 57.88 6.24 45.60
CA CYS A 158 57.14 7.41 46.11
C CYS A 158 57.22 8.61 45.16
N GLN A 159 58.40 8.86 44.57
CA GLN A 159 58.58 9.99 43.66
C GLN A 159 57.82 9.82 42.34
N PHE A 160 57.68 8.58 41.86
CA PHE A 160 56.89 8.25 40.66
C PHE A 160 55.39 8.52 40.91
N THR A 161 54.86 8.04 42.05
CA THR A 161 53.46 8.32 42.43
C THR A 161 53.15 9.80 42.69
N GLN A 162 54.17 10.62 42.95
CA GLN A 162 54.01 12.04 43.26
C GLN A 162 54.17 12.96 42.04
N LYS A 163 54.85 12.49 40.98
CA LYS A 163 55.01 13.24 39.72
C LYS A 163 53.86 13.05 38.74
N ASP A 164 53.09 11.98 38.87
CA ASP A 164 52.04 11.67 37.90
C ASP A 164 50.72 12.38 38.27
N THR A 165 50.43 13.45 37.53
CA THR A 165 49.22 14.28 37.58
C THR A 165 47.93 13.51 37.24
N TRP A 166 48.05 12.23 36.86
CA TRP A 166 47.01 11.35 36.33
C TRP A 166 46.01 10.81 37.34
N PHE A 167 46.30 10.86 38.65
CA PHE A 167 45.29 10.49 39.66
C PHE A 167 44.07 11.41 39.60
N SER A 168 44.25 12.66 39.17
CA SER A 168 43.15 13.61 38.95
C SER A 168 42.36 13.29 37.67
N ASP A 169 43.05 12.92 36.58
CA ASP A 169 42.45 12.66 35.27
C ASP A 169 41.69 11.31 35.22
N ILE A 170 42.14 10.30 35.95
CA ILE A 170 41.41 9.01 36.09
C ILE A 170 40.13 9.19 36.91
N ILE A 171 40.13 10.07 37.92
CA ILE A 171 38.93 10.36 38.74
C ILE A 171 37.89 11.19 37.96
N HIS A 172 38.30 11.96 36.95
CA HIS A 172 37.38 12.74 36.10
C HIS A 172 36.81 11.95 34.90
N CYS A 173 37.29 10.74 34.63
CA CYS A 173 36.85 9.92 33.50
C CYS A 173 35.60 9.06 33.81
N GLY A 174 34.50 9.70 34.17
CA GLY A 174 33.13 9.16 34.06
C GLY A 174 32.49 8.59 35.34
N PRO A 175 31.12 8.53 35.39
CA PRO A 175 30.33 8.39 36.62
C PRO A 175 30.29 6.99 37.24
N TYR A 176 31.16 6.07 36.81
CA TYR A 176 31.29 4.78 37.48
C TYR A 176 32.30 4.94 38.61
N THR A 177 31.76 5.33 39.78
CA THR A 177 32.38 5.04 41.07
C THR A 177 32.83 3.58 41.04
N TRP A 178 34.14 3.35 41.05
CA TRP A 178 34.68 2.06 41.46
C TRP A 178 34.09 1.80 42.84
N SER A 179 33.08 0.93 42.89
CA SER A 179 32.33 0.59 44.09
C SER A 179 33.31 0.16 45.16
N GLY A 180 33.50 1.02 46.15
CA GLY A 180 33.65 0.76 47.60
C GLY A 180 34.61 -0.30 48.15
N GLU A 181 35.19 -1.19 47.37
CA GLU A 181 35.86 -2.39 47.88
C GLU A 181 37.37 -2.46 47.62
N VAL A 182 37.93 -1.49 46.88
CA VAL A 182 39.40 -1.30 46.82
C VAL A 182 39.85 -0.16 47.73
N GLN A 183 39.05 0.16 48.75
CA GLN A 183 39.35 1.19 49.75
C GLN A 183 39.85 0.62 51.09
N TRP A 184 40.59 -0.50 51.12
CA TRP A 184 41.18 -0.94 52.40
C TRP A 184 42.57 -1.59 52.42
N SER A 185 43.38 -1.67 51.35
CA SER A 185 44.69 -2.34 51.48
C SER A 185 45.94 -1.60 51.05
N VAL A 186 45.88 -0.27 50.95
CA VAL A 186 47.10 0.55 51.03
C VAL A 186 46.88 1.57 52.14
N TYR A 187 47.22 1.14 53.36
CA TYR A 187 47.39 1.99 54.53
C TYR A 187 48.15 3.27 54.12
N PRO A 188 47.59 4.48 54.27
CA PRO A 188 48.42 5.66 54.32
C PRO A 188 49.30 5.50 55.57
N PRO A 189 50.65 5.53 55.47
CA PRO A 189 51.44 5.63 56.68
C PRO A 189 51.01 6.93 57.35
N SER A 190 50.45 6.77 58.55
CA SER A 190 49.89 7.79 59.40
C SER A 190 50.55 9.16 59.23
N ALA A 191 49.74 10.21 59.23
CA ALA A 191 50.12 11.63 59.21
C ALA A 191 51.11 12.07 60.31
N ASN A 192 51.63 11.14 61.13
CA ASN A 192 52.70 11.35 62.10
C ASN A 192 54.10 11.29 61.48
N VAL A 193 54.32 10.70 60.30
CA VAL A 193 55.66 10.66 59.69
C VAL A 193 56.09 12.04 59.16
N SER A 194 55.15 12.82 58.62
CA SER A 194 55.42 14.20 58.15
C SER A 194 55.73 15.18 59.29
N ARG A 195 55.26 14.92 60.52
CA ARG A 195 55.60 15.75 61.70
C ARG A 195 56.97 15.38 62.29
N ILE A 196 57.35 14.11 62.26
CA ILE A 196 58.65 13.65 62.78
C ILE A 196 59.80 14.16 61.91
N LEU A 197 59.63 14.24 60.58
CA LEU A 197 60.67 14.76 59.68
C LEU A 197 60.88 16.28 59.80
N CYS A 198 59.85 17.04 60.17
CA CYS A 198 59.95 18.50 60.30
C CYS A 198 60.69 18.95 61.58
N VAL A 199 60.60 18.16 62.66
CA VAL A 199 61.32 18.46 63.92
C VAL A 199 62.81 18.08 63.83
N ALA A 200 63.17 17.06 63.06
CA ALA A 200 64.56 16.62 62.91
C ALA A 200 65.44 17.51 62.00
N LEU A 201 64.85 18.47 61.27
CA LEU A 201 65.56 19.42 60.40
C LEU A 201 65.69 20.83 60.99
N THR A 202 65.25 21.05 62.24
CA THR A 202 65.31 22.35 62.93
C THR A 202 66.14 22.33 64.22
N LEU A 203 66.95 21.27 64.42
CA LEU A 203 68.03 21.17 65.42
C LEU A 203 69.29 20.69 64.69
#